data_AF-A0A9D2G0I8-F1
#
_entry.id   AF-A0A9D2G0I8-F1
#
_cell.length_a   1.000
_cell.length_b   1.000
_cell.length_c   1.000
_cell.angle_alpha   90.00
_cell.angle_beta   90.00
_cell.angle_gamma   90.00
#
_symmetry.space_group_name_H-M   'P 1'
#
loop_
_entity.id
_entity.type
_entity.pdbx_description
1 polymer ?
#
loop_
_entity_poly.entity_id
_entity_poly.type
_entity_poly.pdbx_seq_one_letter_code
_entity_poly.pdbx_strand_id
1 'polypeptide(L)'
;MKESKKAILEILKKNPKKESKFDNLVLNLALQKVGSDSFDFDGDLVLTADRSRLVYCLTGLECVSVPEGVTVIGEMAFKQKKNLREVIIPDTVREIEKDAFFDCDNLDNVVIPASVNTVKAYAFAECDNLKTITFKGSPKHLARNIFSDCDRLHNIMVPAGCAKAFMKALHFINEDTDFLIVEEGGEGEASVKKIAKESKKERKDKKEKKKERKEPVMEETSTK
;
A
#
# COMPACT_ATOMS: atom_id res chain seq x y z
N MET A 1 -3.89 7.01 -27.39
CA MET A 1 -4.90 5.96 -27.05
C MET A 1 -4.67 4.56 -27.66
N LYS A 2 -4.69 4.34 -29.00
CA LYS A 2 -4.58 2.98 -29.58
C LYS A 2 -3.19 2.32 -29.41
N GLU A 3 -2.12 3.10 -29.41
CA GLU A 3 -0.74 2.59 -29.28
C GLU A 3 -0.35 2.27 -27.84
N SER A 4 -0.72 3.12 -26.88
CA SER A 4 -0.43 2.91 -25.45
C SER A 4 -1.17 1.68 -24.89
N LYS A 5 -2.42 1.47 -25.31
CA LYS A 5 -3.17 0.25 -24.99
C LYS A 5 -2.50 -1.00 -25.57
N LYS A 6 -1.87 -0.88 -26.74
CA LYS A 6 -1.13 -1.98 -27.40
C LYS A 6 0.19 -2.27 -26.68
N ALA A 7 0.91 -1.26 -26.21
CA ALA A 7 2.13 -1.43 -25.40
C ALA A 7 1.83 -2.13 -24.07
N ILE A 8 0.73 -1.77 -23.41
CA ILE A 8 0.31 -2.39 -22.15
C ILE A 8 -0.20 -3.81 -22.40
N LEU A 9 -0.98 -4.03 -23.46
CA LEU A 9 -1.37 -5.38 -23.90
C LEU A 9 -0.15 -6.24 -24.27
N GLU A 10 0.93 -5.66 -24.81
CA GLU A 10 2.18 -6.39 -25.03
C GLU A 10 2.90 -6.73 -23.73
N ILE A 11 2.87 -5.84 -22.73
CA ILE A 11 3.46 -6.09 -21.42
C ILE A 11 2.67 -7.16 -20.66
N LEU A 12 1.32 -7.09 -20.71
CA LEU A 12 0.43 -8.13 -20.20
C LEU A 12 0.64 -9.48 -20.90
N LYS A 13 0.91 -9.47 -22.22
CA LYS A 13 1.29 -10.68 -22.98
C LYS A 13 2.67 -11.22 -22.61
N LYS A 14 3.61 -10.36 -22.21
CA LYS A 14 4.97 -10.74 -21.75
C LYS A 14 4.99 -11.24 -20.30
N ASN A 15 3.99 -10.91 -19.49
CA ASN A 15 3.84 -11.38 -18.11
C ASN A 15 2.58 -12.27 -17.91
N PRO A 16 2.43 -13.40 -18.64
CA PRO A 16 1.21 -14.21 -18.67
C PRO A 16 0.96 -15.05 -17.40
N LYS A 17 1.86 -14.99 -16.41
CA LYS A 17 1.77 -15.80 -15.20
C LYS A 17 1.04 -15.00 -14.11
N LYS A 18 -0.28 -15.22 -13.98
CA LYS A 18 -1.14 -14.95 -12.79
C LYS A 18 -2.07 -13.71 -12.79
N GLU A 19 -2.66 -13.29 -13.90
CA GLU A 19 -3.67 -12.21 -13.82
C GLU A 19 -5.10 -12.70 -14.08
N SER A 20 -6.00 -12.32 -13.17
CA SER A 20 -7.43 -12.52 -13.30
C SER A 20 -7.99 -11.65 -14.43
N LYS A 21 -9.12 -12.04 -15.04
CA LYS A 21 -9.88 -11.16 -15.95
C LYS A 21 -10.23 -9.82 -15.28
N PHE A 22 -10.33 -9.81 -13.95
CA PHE A 22 -10.60 -8.64 -13.14
C PHE A 22 -9.39 -7.68 -13.08
N ASP A 23 -8.18 -8.18 -12.81
CA ASP A 23 -6.97 -7.34 -12.75
C ASP A 23 -6.77 -6.58 -14.07
N ASN A 24 -7.01 -7.27 -15.18
CA ASN A 24 -6.98 -6.68 -16.52
C ASN A 24 -8.02 -5.55 -16.68
N LEU A 25 -9.21 -5.69 -16.11
CA LEU A 25 -10.24 -4.66 -16.15
C LEU A 25 -9.83 -3.45 -15.32
N VAL A 26 -9.35 -3.66 -14.10
CA VAL A 26 -8.90 -2.59 -13.20
C VAL A 26 -7.76 -1.81 -13.83
N LEU A 27 -6.77 -2.50 -14.37
CA LEU A 27 -5.65 -1.87 -15.08
C LEU A 27 -6.16 -1.04 -16.27
N ASN A 28 -7.04 -1.59 -17.12
CA ASN A 28 -7.63 -0.83 -18.23
C ASN A 28 -8.35 0.45 -17.76
N LEU A 29 -9.07 0.38 -16.64
CA LEU A 29 -9.76 1.55 -16.06
C LEU A 29 -8.78 2.58 -15.51
N ALA A 30 -7.76 2.14 -14.76
CA ALA A 30 -6.72 3.02 -14.21
C ALA A 30 -6.00 3.78 -15.33
N LEU A 31 -5.68 3.10 -16.43
CA LEU A 31 -4.99 3.68 -17.59
C LEU A 31 -5.84 4.69 -18.35
N GLN A 32 -7.15 4.44 -18.50
CA GLN A 32 -8.07 5.39 -19.13
C GLN A 32 -8.12 6.73 -18.39
N LYS A 33 -7.90 6.74 -17.07
CA LYS A 33 -7.96 7.93 -16.23
C LYS A 33 -6.69 8.77 -16.26
N VAL A 34 -5.54 8.15 -16.45
CA VAL A 34 -4.24 8.85 -16.36
C VAL A 34 -3.98 9.73 -17.58
N GLY A 35 -4.68 9.54 -18.70
CA GLY A 35 -4.58 10.40 -19.90
C GLY A 35 -3.20 10.45 -20.56
N SER A 36 -2.19 9.79 -19.97
CA SER A 36 -0.84 9.67 -20.48
C SER A 36 -0.77 8.61 -21.56
N ASP A 37 -0.08 8.92 -22.65
CA ASP A 37 0.20 7.97 -23.72
C ASP A 37 1.48 7.14 -23.46
N SER A 38 2.25 7.44 -22.40
CA SER A 38 3.50 6.76 -22.03
C SER A 38 3.53 6.37 -20.55
N PHE A 39 4.09 5.19 -20.27
CA PHE A 39 4.19 4.60 -18.94
C PHE A 39 5.60 4.04 -18.73
N ASP A 40 6.06 4.12 -17.50
CA ASP A 40 7.32 3.53 -17.05
C ASP A 40 7.04 2.35 -16.11
N PHE A 41 8.00 1.44 -16.00
CA PHE A 41 7.86 0.21 -15.23
C PHE A 41 9.01 0.09 -14.24
N ASP A 42 8.67 -0.01 -12.96
CA ASP A 42 9.61 -0.32 -11.89
C ASP A 42 9.25 -1.69 -11.30
N GLY A 43 9.83 -2.73 -11.88
CA GLY A 43 9.45 -4.11 -11.61
C GLY A 43 7.98 -4.37 -11.95
N ASP A 44 7.17 -4.63 -10.94
CA ASP A 44 5.72 -4.89 -11.09
C ASP A 44 4.87 -3.61 -10.97
N LEU A 45 5.48 -2.45 -10.75
CA LEU A 45 4.79 -1.17 -10.62
C LEU A 45 4.73 -0.46 -11.96
N VAL A 46 3.52 -0.08 -12.37
CA VAL A 46 3.24 0.76 -13.53
C VAL A 46 3.18 2.20 -13.07
N LEU A 47 4.04 3.04 -13.63
CA LEU A 47 4.18 4.45 -13.33
C LEU A 47 3.87 5.29 -14.57
N THR A 48 3.59 6.58 -14.38
CA THR A 48 3.65 7.54 -15.48
C THR A 48 5.09 7.71 -16.00
N ALA A 49 5.25 8.19 -17.24
CA ALA A 49 6.57 8.37 -17.86
C ALA A 49 7.51 9.29 -17.08
N ASP A 50 6.97 10.27 -16.35
CA ASP A 50 7.70 11.17 -15.45
C ASP A 50 7.93 10.58 -14.05
N ARG A 51 7.46 9.34 -13.81
CA ARG A 51 7.48 8.61 -12.54
C ARG A 51 6.79 9.33 -11.37
N SER A 52 5.97 10.34 -11.66
CA SER A 52 5.30 11.14 -10.63
C SER A 52 4.06 10.48 -10.05
N ARG A 53 3.47 9.51 -10.76
CA ARG A 53 2.24 8.82 -10.37
C ARG A 53 2.40 7.32 -10.51
N LEU A 54 2.03 6.60 -9.45
CA LEU A 54 1.87 5.16 -9.49
C LEU A 54 0.46 4.83 -9.98
N VAL A 55 0.37 4.15 -11.11
CA VAL A 55 -0.88 3.90 -11.82
C VAL A 55 -1.48 2.57 -11.39
N TYR A 56 -0.67 1.50 -11.35
CA TYR A 56 -1.14 0.16 -11.02
C TYR A 56 0.02 -0.73 -10.60
N CYS A 57 -0.24 -1.69 -9.71
CA CYS A 57 0.66 -2.78 -9.39
C CYS A 57 0.18 -4.05 -10.12
N LEU A 58 1.01 -4.64 -10.97
CA LEU A 58 0.65 -5.83 -11.76
C LEU A 58 0.48 -7.05 -10.85
N THR A 59 1.40 -7.29 -9.93
CA THR A 59 1.42 -8.52 -9.12
C THR A 59 0.97 -8.30 -7.67
N GLY A 60 0.51 -9.37 -7.02
CA GLY A 60 0.25 -9.40 -5.58
C GLY A 60 1.53 -9.70 -4.80
N LEU A 61 2.42 -8.71 -4.69
CA LEU A 61 3.62 -8.79 -3.84
C LEU A 61 3.24 -8.78 -2.36
N GLU A 62 3.98 -9.51 -1.53
CA GLU A 62 3.80 -9.47 -0.07
C GLU A 62 4.24 -8.13 0.53
N CYS A 63 5.29 -7.53 -0.02
CA CYS A 63 5.85 -6.24 0.40
C CYS A 63 6.09 -5.38 -0.84
N VAL A 64 5.60 -4.15 -0.82
CA VAL A 64 5.84 -3.18 -1.89
C VAL A 64 6.53 -1.94 -1.31
N SER A 65 7.56 -1.47 -2.00
CA SER A 65 8.11 -0.13 -1.76
C SER A 65 7.70 0.76 -2.92
N VAL A 66 6.97 1.83 -2.64
CA VAL A 66 6.68 2.85 -3.66
C VAL A 66 7.99 3.58 -3.97
N PRO A 67 8.37 3.74 -5.26
CA PRO A 67 9.61 4.40 -5.64
C PRO A 67 9.68 5.87 -5.20
N GLU A 68 10.89 6.33 -4.87
CA GLU A 68 11.14 7.75 -4.60
C GLU A 68 10.79 8.60 -5.82
N GLY A 69 10.22 9.78 -5.58
CA GLY A 69 9.76 10.70 -6.63
C GLY A 69 8.29 10.52 -7.02
N VAL A 70 7.65 9.41 -6.63
CA VAL A 70 6.20 9.27 -6.76
C VAL A 70 5.52 10.26 -5.82
N THR A 71 4.64 11.08 -6.39
CA THR A 71 3.85 12.10 -5.68
C THR A 71 2.39 11.68 -5.48
N VAL A 72 1.87 10.81 -6.34
CA VAL A 72 0.47 10.33 -6.28
C VAL A 72 0.42 8.81 -6.35
N ILE A 73 -0.25 8.18 -5.39
CA ILE A 73 -0.72 6.80 -5.51
C ILE A 73 -2.10 6.86 -6.16
N GLY A 74 -2.17 6.39 -7.41
CA GLY A 74 -3.32 6.53 -8.26
C GLY A 74 -4.52 5.68 -7.84
N GLU A 75 -5.68 6.04 -8.40
CA GLU A 75 -6.92 5.32 -8.17
C GLU A 75 -6.79 3.83 -8.53
N MET A 76 -7.21 2.96 -7.61
CA MET A 76 -7.14 1.50 -7.72
C MET A 76 -5.71 0.92 -7.89
N ALA A 77 -4.66 1.68 -7.59
CA ALA A 77 -3.27 1.29 -7.78
C ALA A 77 -2.91 -0.10 -7.21
N PHE A 78 -3.38 -0.40 -6.01
CA PHE A 78 -3.18 -1.65 -5.28
C PHE A 78 -4.50 -2.38 -5.01
N LYS A 79 -5.56 -2.07 -5.75
CA LYS A 79 -6.88 -2.69 -5.54
C LYS A 79 -6.81 -4.21 -5.66
N GLN A 80 -7.42 -4.91 -4.70
CA GLN A 80 -7.49 -6.37 -4.59
C GLN A 80 -6.13 -7.08 -4.53
N LYS A 81 -5.06 -6.42 -4.06
CA LYS A 81 -3.78 -7.10 -3.83
C LYS A 81 -3.84 -7.89 -2.52
N LYS A 82 -4.56 -9.01 -2.56
CA LYS A 82 -4.83 -9.90 -1.42
C LYS A 82 -3.58 -10.45 -0.72
N ASN A 83 -2.42 -10.48 -1.39
CA ASN A 83 -1.17 -10.92 -0.76
C ASN A 83 -0.38 -9.78 -0.11
N LEU A 84 -0.74 -8.52 -0.38
CA LEU A 84 -0.02 -7.34 0.11
C LEU A 84 -0.17 -7.27 1.62
N ARG A 85 0.95 -7.43 2.32
CA ARG A 85 1.04 -7.32 3.78
C ARG A 85 1.62 -5.99 4.22
N GLU A 86 2.55 -5.45 3.43
CA GLU A 86 3.25 -4.22 3.76
C GLU A 86 3.40 -3.33 2.52
N VAL A 87 3.16 -2.04 2.73
CA VAL A 87 3.51 -0.98 1.78
C VAL A 87 4.41 0.05 2.46
N ILE A 88 5.53 0.37 1.81
CA ILE A 88 6.42 1.46 2.21
C ILE A 88 6.09 2.65 1.31
N ILE A 89 5.56 3.71 1.90
CA ILE A 89 5.17 4.95 1.23
C ILE A 89 6.25 6.00 1.52
N PRO A 90 6.96 6.54 0.51
CA PRO A 90 8.02 7.53 0.71
C PRO A 90 7.44 8.92 1.01
N ASP A 91 8.27 9.79 1.59
CA ASP A 91 7.91 11.18 1.95
C ASP A 91 7.69 12.09 0.71
N THR A 92 7.88 11.57 -0.50
CA THR A 92 7.53 12.27 -1.75
C THR A 92 6.03 12.24 -2.04
N VAL A 93 5.30 11.24 -1.50
CA VAL A 93 3.87 11.08 -1.76
C VAL A 93 3.07 12.19 -1.10
N ARG A 94 2.20 12.83 -1.89
CA ARG A 94 1.32 13.93 -1.48
C ARG A 94 -0.15 13.53 -1.46
N GLU A 95 -0.53 12.55 -2.28
CA GLU A 95 -1.92 12.16 -2.45
C GLU A 95 -2.09 10.65 -2.59
N ILE A 96 -3.09 10.12 -1.89
CA ILE A 96 -3.58 8.75 -2.04
C ILE A 96 -5.01 8.83 -2.57
N GLU A 97 -5.21 8.32 -3.78
CA GLU A 97 -6.48 8.45 -4.49
C GLU A 97 -7.52 7.40 -4.08
N LYS A 98 -8.69 7.53 -4.71
CA LYS A 98 -9.86 6.70 -4.42
C LYS A 98 -9.52 5.22 -4.65
N ASP A 99 -10.01 4.34 -3.77
CA ASP A 99 -9.86 2.89 -3.91
C ASP A 99 -8.40 2.40 -4.01
N ALA A 100 -7.40 3.22 -3.64
CA ALA A 100 -5.98 2.93 -3.90
C ALA A 100 -5.51 1.59 -3.32
N PHE A 101 -5.93 1.24 -2.11
CA PHE A 101 -5.67 -0.03 -1.42
C PHE A 101 -6.97 -0.78 -1.12
N PHE A 102 -8.01 -0.57 -1.92
CA PHE A 102 -9.30 -1.23 -1.71
C PHE A 102 -9.16 -2.77 -1.72
N ASP A 103 -9.76 -3.44 -0.75
CA ASP A 103 -9.87 -4.91 -0.70
C ASP A 103 -8.49 -5.62 -0.61
N CYS A 104 -7.57 -5.04 0.17
CA CYS A 104 -6.24 -5.57 0.46
C CYS A 104 -6.22 -6.40 1.75
N ASP A 105 -6.84 -7.58 1.74
CA ASP A 105 -7.16 -8.33 2.97
C ASP A 105 -5.97 -8.62 3.88
N ASN A 106 -4.77 -8.86 3.35
CA ASN A 106 -3.60 -9.19 4.18
C ASN A 106 -2.81 -7.98 4.68
N LEU A 107 -3.22 -6.76 4.32
CA LEU A 107 -2.52 -5.53 4.71
C LEU A 107 -2.72 -5.32 6.21
N ASP A 108 -1.64 -5.40 7.00
CA ASP A 108 -1.76 -5.45 8.46
C ASP A 108 -1.59 -4.08 9.13
N ASN A 109 -0.62 -3.32 8.65
CA ASN A 109 -0.22 -2.02 9.18
C ASN A 109 0.17 -1.11 8.03
N VAL A 110 -0.23 0.15 8.12
CA VAL A 110 0.14 1.18 7.15
C VAL A 110 0.69 2.40 7.86
N VAL A 111 1.81 2.92 7.35
CA VAL A 111 2.37 4.20 7.78
C VAL A 111 2.16 5.22 6.67
N ILE A 112 1.36 6.25 6.95
CA ILE A 112 1.11 7.38 6.07
C ILE A 112 2.12 8.48 6.42
N PRO A 113 3.04 8.84 5.51
CA PRO A 113 4.06 9.84 5.79
C PRO A 113 3.45 11.23 5.98
N ALA A 114 4.18 12.12 6.66
CA ALA A 114 3.70 13.47 6.98
C ALA A 114 3.48 14.34 5.73
N SER A 115 4.09 13.93 4.62
CA SER A 115 4.00 14.54 3.31
C SER A 115 2.62 14.44 2.65
N VAL A 116 1.79 13.48 3.08
CA VAL A 116 0.48 13.20 2.48
C VAL A 116 -0.53 14.25 2.92
N ASN A 117 -1.01 15.02 1.96
CA ASN A 117 -1.98 16.09 2.18
C ASN A 117 -3.42 15.63 1.97
N THR A 118 -3.63 14.61 1.14
CA THR A 118 -4.97 14.16 0.71
C THR A 118 -5.06 12.64 0.72
N VAL A 119 -6.09 12.12 1.37
CA VAL A 119 -6.51 10.71 1.28
C VAL A 119 -7.98 10.67 0.87
N LYS A 120 -8.24 10.12 -0.32
CA LYS A 120 -9.58 10.10 -0.92
C LYS A 120 -10.43 8.93 -0.40
N ALA A 121 -11.72 8.93 -0.79
CA ALA A 121 -12.71 7.97 -0.31
C ALA A 121 -12.30 6.54 -0.64
N TYR A 122 -12.58 5.62 0.29
CA TYR A 122 -12.34 4.18 0.15
C TYR A 122 -10.88 3.80 -0.12
N ALA A 123 -9.93 4.70 0.14
CA ALA A 123 -8.52 4.44 -0.12
C ALA A 123 -7.99 3.18 0.59
N PHE A 124 -8.57 2.80 1.74
CA PHE A 124 -8.23 1.60 2.51
C PHE A 124 -9.48 0.79 2.90
N ALA A 125 -10.57 0.87 2.12
CA ALA A 125 -11.79 0.14 2.44
C ALA A 125 -11.64 -1.37 2.18
N GLU A 126 -12.46 -2.19 2.87
CA GLU A 126 -12.47 -3.67 2.78
C GLU A 126 -11.08 -4.29 3.08
N CYS A 127 -10.28 -3.66 3.95
CA CYS A 127 -8.98 -4.19 4.36
C CYS A 127 -9.12 -5.02 5.65
N ASP A 128 -9.60 -6.25 5.52
CA ASP A 128 -10.01 -7.09 6.66
C ASP A 128 -8.94 -7.36 7.72
N ASN A 129 -7.64 -7.39 7.39
CA ASN A 129 -6.58 -7.55 8.40
C ASN A 129 -5.90 -6.25 8.82
N LEU A 130 -6.36 -5.09 8.34
CA LEU A 130 -5.76 -3.80 8.70
C LEU A 130 -6.07 -3.50 10.16
N LYS A 131 -5.07 -3.64 11.03
CA LYS A 131 -5.23 -3.46 12.48
C LYS A 131 -4.90 -2.06 12.93
N THR A 132 -3.90 -1.46 12.30
CA THR A 132 -3.37 -0.17 12.72
C THR A 132 -2.93 0.66 11.53
N ILE A 133 -3.35 1.92 11.51
CA ILE A 133 -2.82 2.91 10.59
C ILE A 133 -2.16 4.03 11.37
N THR A 134 -0.96 4.44 10.94
CA THR A 134 -0.19 5.50 11.58
C THR A 134 -0.03 6.67 10.62
N PHE A 135 -0.57 7.82 10.99
CA PHE A 135 -0.34 9.08 10.31
C PHE A 135 0.84 9.81 10.96
N LYS A 136 1.87 10.12 10.18
CA LYS A 136 3.01 10.93 10.62
C LYS A 136 2.78 12.43 10.51
N GLY A 137 1.71 12.84 9.84
CA GLY A 137 1.28 14.23 9.73
C GLY A 137 -0.23 14.35 9.86
N SER A 138 -0.74 15.55 9.58
CA SER A 138 -2.18 15.83 9.57
C SER A 138 -2.61 16.21 8.15
N PRO A 139 -3.15 15.26 7.36
CA PRO A 139 -3.65 15.54 6.02
C PRO A 139 -4.73 16.63 6.06
N LYS A 140 -4.71 17.52 5.07
CA LYS A 140 -5.69 18.62 4.93
C LYS A 140 -7.06 18.10 4.50
N HIS A 141 -7.06 17.02 3.71
CA HIS A 141 -8.26 16.44 3.14
C HIS A 141 -8.28 14.93 3.42
N LEU A 142 -9.18 14.53 4.32
CA LEU A 142 -9.51 13.14 4.57
C LEU A 142 -10.97 12.91 4.17
N ALA A 143 -11.21 11.94 3.30
CA ALA A 143 -12.55 11.47 3.05
C ALA A 143 -13.11 10.73 4.27
N ARG A 144 -14.44 10.68 4.39
CA ARG A 144 -15.12 10.05 5.54
C ARG A 144 -14.99 8.53 5.51
N ASN A 145 -15.14 7.93 4.32
CA ASN A 145 -15.23 6.49 4.14
C ASN A 145 -13.86 5.88 3.79
N ILE A 146 -12.76 6.39 4.35
CA ILE A 146 -11.42 5.87 4.03
C ILE A 146 -11.30 4.40 4.45
N PHE A 147 -11.83 4.06 5.62
CA PHE A 147 -11.76 2.75 6.27
C PHE A 147 -13.14 2.07 6.32
N SER A 148 -13.96 2.22 5.27
CA SER A 148 -15.23 1.49 5.19
C SER A 148 -14.97 -0.01 5.28
N ASP A 149 -15.78 -0.73 6.05
CA ASP A 149 -15.75 -2.19 6.12
C ASP A 149 -14.35 -2.74 6.49
N CYS A 150 -13.69 -2.07 7.44
CA CYS A 150 -12.40 -2.49 8.01
C CYS A 150 -12.61 -3.07 9.42
N ASP A 151 -13.18 -4.27 9.50
CA ASP A 151 -13.67 -4.87 10.74
C ASP A 151 -12.58 -5.10 11.81
N ARG A 152 -11.31 -5.19 11.40
CA ARG A 152 -10.18 -5.37 12.33
C ARG A 152 -9.40 -4.10 12.60
N LEU A 153 -9.81 -2.95 12.07
CA LEU A 153 -9.15 -1.69 12.39
C LEU A 153 -9.52 -1.34 13.83
N HIS A 154 -8.50 -1.33 14.70
CA HIS A 154 -8.69 -0.99 16.13
C HIS A 154 -7.98 0.31 16.50
N ASN A 155 -6.91 0.68 15.80
CA ASN A 155 -6.07 1.82 16.18
C ASN A 155 -5.73 2.71 14.99
N ILE A 156 -6.02 4.00 15.12
CA ILE A 156 -5.54 5.07 14.24
C ILE A 156 -4.56 5.92 15.05
N MET A 157 -3.27 5.80 14.76
CA MET A 157 -2.24 6.60 15.40
C MET A 157 -2.06 7.92 14.66
N VAL A 158 -2.05 9.03 15.40
CA VAL A 158 -1.91 10.37 14.85
C VAL A 158 -0.88 11.19 15.65
N PRO A 159 -0.32 12.28 15.09
CA PRO A 159 0.57 13.15 15.85
C PRO A 159 -0.16 13.85 17.00
N ALA A 160 0.58 14.23 18.05
CA ALA A 160 0.03 14.93 19.22
C ALA A 160 -0.75 16.19 18.82
N GLY A 161 -1.93 16.38 19.42
CA GLY A 161 -2.82 17.52 19.17
C GLY A 161 -3.66 17.42 17.90
N CYS A 162 -3.54 16.34 17.12
CA CYS A 162 -4.30 16.16 15.88
C CYS A 162 -5.58 15.34 16.04
N ALA A 163 -5.81 14.64 17.17
CA ALA A 163 -6.93 13.71 17.32
C ALA A 163 -8.30 14.34 17.03
N LYS A 164 -8.54 15.56 17.53
CA LYS A 164 -9.81 16.29 17.29
C LYS A 164 -10.07 16.58 15.81
N ALA A 165 -9.02 16.92 15.06
CA ALA A 165 -9.14 17.18 13.63
C ALA A 165 -9.48 15.89 12.86
N PHE A 166 -8.84 14.78 13.22
CA PHE A 166 -9.11 13.47 12.62
C PHE A 166 -10.53 12.96 12.95
N MET A 167 -10.98 13.06 14.21
CA MET A 167 -12.35 12.71 14.60
C MET A 167 -13.38 13.48 13.76
N LYS A 168 -13.18 14.79 13.60
CA LYS A 168 -14.07 15.63 12.78
C LYS A 168 -14.03 15.25 11.29
N ALA A 169 -12.84 15.00 10.74
CA ALA A 169 -12.66 14.74 9.32
C ALA A 169 -13.24 13.38 8.89
N LEU A 170 -13.09 12.35 9.73
CA LEU A 170 -13.69 11.04 9.53
C LEU A 170 -15.19 11.01 9.87
N HIS A 171 -15.77 12.16 10.27
CA HIS A 171 -17.18 12.37 10.56
C HIS A 171 -17.73 11.38 11.60
N PHE A 172 -17.06 11.37 12.75
CA PHE A 172 -17.49 10.69 13.99
C PHE A 172 -18.90 11.14 14.37
N ILE A 173 -19.91 10.39 13.94
CA ILE A 173 -21.27 10.49 14.41
C ILE A 173 -21.65 9.09 14.87
N ASN A 174 -21.71 8.94 16.18
CA ASN A 174 -22.30 7.82 16.93
C ASN A 174 -21.36 6.67 17.31
N GLU A 175 -21.67 6.14 18.47
CA GLU A 175 -20.90 5.31 19.42
C GLU A 175 -20.58 3.88 18.93
N ASP A 176 -20.62 3.61 17.62
CA ASP A 176 -20.48 2.28 17.01
C ASP A 176 -19.29 2.20 16.03
N THR A 177 -18.11 2.69 16.44
CA THR A 177 -16.88 2.46 15.65
C THR A 177 -15.86 1.70 16.48
N ASP A 178 -15.40 0.56 15.95
CA ASP A 178 -14.50 -0.38 16.64
C ASP A 178 -13.04 0.12 16.73
N PHE A 179 -12.73 1.34 16.27
CA PHE A 179 -11.37 1.89 16.27
C PHE A 179 -11.17 3.13 17.17
N LEU A 180 -10.03 3.14 17.86
CA LEU A 180 -9.55 4.20 18.74
C LEU A 180 -8.55 5.11 18.01
N ILE A 181 -8.69 6.43 18.19
CA ILE A 181 -7.65 7.39 17.76
C ILE A 181 -6.67 7.61 18.91
N VAL A 182 -5.39 7.28 18.67
CA VAL A 182 -4.31 7.33 19.66
C VAL A 182 -3.29 8.38 19.24
N GLU A 183 -2.97 9.34 20.11
CA GLU A 183 -1.92 10.33 19.83
C GLU A 183 -0.53 9.79 20.16
N GLU A 184 0.48 10.12 19.34
CA GLU A 184 1.89 9.87 19.66
C GLU A 184 2.24 10.60 20.97
N GLY A 185 2.73 9.85 21.97
CA GLY A 185 2.98 10.31 23.34
C GLY A 185 2.08 9.70 24.42
N GLY A 186 0.98 9.02 24.07
CA GLY A 186 0.07 8.35 25.01
C GLY A 186 0.42 6.87 25.30
N GLU A 187 -0.21 6.28 26.33
CA GLU A 187 0.05 4.89 26.80
C GLU A 187 -0.09 3.81 25.70
N GLY A 188 -0.83 4.07 24.62
CA GLY A 188 -0.96 3.18 23.45
C GLY A 188 0.27 3.12 22.52
N GLU A 189 1.19 4.10 22.58
CA GLU A 189 2.38 4.17 21.72
C GLU A 189 3.41 3.07 22.05
N ALA A 190 3.48 2.65 23.31
CA ALA A 190 4.39 1.58 23.76
C ALA A 190 4.00 0.21 23.19
N SER A 191 2.69 -0.08 23.14
CA SER A 191 2.15 -1.33 22.59
C SER A 191 2.35 -1.43 21.07
N VAL A 192 2.24 -0.33 20.33
CA VAL A 192 2.44 -0.33 18.88
C VAL A 192 3.91 -0.27 18.47
N LYS A 193 4.77 0.45 19.21
CA LYS A 193 6.23 0.37 19.01
C LYS A 193 6.75 -1.05 19.22
N LYS A 194 6.09 -1.85 20.06
CA LYS A 194 6.39 -3.28 20.23
C LYS A 194 5.99 -4.09 19.00
N ILE A 195 4.76 -3.92 18.50
CA ILE A 195 4.28 -4.60 17.27
C ILE A 195 5.15 -4.26 16.05
N ALA A 196 5.44 -2.98 15.82
CA ALA A 196 6.29 -2.54 14.69
C ALA A 196 7.75 -3.02 14.79
N LYS A 197 8.28 -3.18 16.01
CA LYS A 197 9.61 -3.78 16.25
C LYS A 197 9.59 -5.30 16.08
N GLU A 198 8.53 -5.97 16.51
CA GLU A 198 8.35 -7.42 16.34
C GLU A 198 8.20 -7.80 14.87
N SER A 199 7.40 -7.06 14.08
CA SER A 199 7.31 -7.25 12.62
C SER A 199 8.66 -7.04 11.91
N LYS A 200 9.47 -6.05 12.34
CA LYS A 200 10.82 -5.82 11.80
C LYS A 200 11.80 -6.93 12.18
N LYS A 201 11.71 -7.48 13.40
CA LYS A 201 12.57 -8.55 13.89
C LYS A 201 12.29 -9.88 13.18
N GLU A 202 11.02 -10.28 13.07
CA GLU A 202 10.63 -11.51 12.34
C GLU A 202 11.03 -11.48 10.86
N ARG A 203 11.05 -10.29 10.23
CA ARG A 203 11.50 -10.11 8.85
C ARG A 203 13.01 -10.24 8.70
N LYS A 204 13.80 -9.78 9.68
CA LYS A 204 15.26 -9.98 9.67
C LYS A 204 15.59 -11.48 9.79
N ASP A 205 14.91 -12.18 10.69
CA ASP A 205 15.10 -13.60 10.93
C ASP A 205 14.68 -14.46 9.71
N LYS A 206 13.59 -14.09 9.01
CA LYS A 206 13.20 -14.74 7.74
C LYS A 206 14.16 -14.44 6.59
N LYS A 207 14.76 -13.24 6.54
CA LYS A 207 15.73 -12.87 5.49
C LYS A 207 17.09 -13.54 5.70
N GLU A 208 17.50 -13.75 6.96
CA GLU A 208 18.69 -14.52 7.33
C GLU A 208 18.52 -16.03 7.08
N LYS A 209 17.39 -16.65 7.48
CA LYS A 209 17.10 -18.06 7.17
C LYS A 209 17.00 -18.37 5.67
N LYS A 210 16.66 -17.37 4.84
CA LYS A 210 16.60 -17.51 3.38
C LYS A 210 17.98 -17.34 2.70
N LYS A 211 18.96 -16.74 3.40
CA LYS A 211 20.37 -16.67 2.96
C LYS A 211 21.12 -17.95 3.30
N GLU A 212 20.90 -18.54 4.48
CA GLU A 212 21.57 -19.81 4.88
C GLU A 212 21.13 -21.01 4.02
N ARG A 213 19.93 -21.00 3.43
CA ARG A 213 19.48 -22.06 2.49
C ARG A 213 20.02 -21.92 1.06
N LYS A 214 20.91 -20.97 0.78
CA LYS A 214 21.50 -20.70 -0.55
C LYS A 214 23.01 -20.94 -0.63
N GLU A 215 23.62 -21.65 0.32
CA GLU A 215 24.96 -22.20 0.12
C GLU A 215 24.85 -23.53 -0.64
N PRO A 216 25.45 -23.66 -1.84
CA PRO A 216 25.49 -24.93 -2.54
C PRO A 216 26.51 -25.86 -1.87
N VAL A 217 26.07 -27.05 -1.49
CA VAL A 217 26.95 -28.20 -1.25
C VAL A 217 27.66 -28.48 -2.57
N MET A 218 28.94 -28.10 -2.66
CA MET A 218 29.77 -28.45 -3.81
C MET A 218 30.00 -29.97 -3.79
N GLU A 219 29.49 -30.66 -4.81
CA GLU A 219 29.84 -32.03 -5.14
C GLU A 219 31.34 -32.12 -5.41
N GLU A 220 32.08 -32.82 -4.54
CA GLU A 220 33.39 -33.37 -4.90
C GLU A 220 33.16 -34.62 -5.77
N THR A 221 33.16 -34.42 -7.09
CA THR A 221 33.47 -35.50 -8.03
C THR A 221 34.99 -35.57 -8.18
N SER A 222 35.62 -36.49 -7.47
CA SER A 222 37.03 -36.83 -7.70
C SER A 222 37.11 -38.11 -8.54
N THR A 223 37.51 -37.92 -9.79
CA THR A 223 38.00 -38.95 -10.70
C THR A 223 39.36 -39.45 -10.24
N LYS A 224 39.50 -40.77 -10.04
CA LYS A 224 40.64 -41.59 -10.49
C LYS A 224 40.35 -43.07 -10.29
#